data_AF-A0A1F3V7U1-F1
#
_entry.id   AF-A0A1F3V7U1-F1
#
_cell.length_a   1.000
_cell.length_b   1.000
_cell.length_c   1.000
_cell.angle_alpha   90.00
_cell.angle_beta   90.00
_cell.angle_gamma   90.00
#
_symmetry.space_group_name_H-M   'P 1'
#
loop_
_entity.id
_entity.type
_entity.pdbx_description
1 polymer ?
#
loop_
_entity_poly.entity_id
_entity_poly.type
_entity_poly.pdbx_seq_one_letter_code
_entity_poly.pdbx_strand_id
1 'polypeptide(L)' 'MSTPGYRDDVSVATDGDKVSLDSLAQLTGFPASYIKKELLIDGNEISVEKLRSFAFDFLNSTMGRPS' A
#
# COMPACT_ATOMS: atom_id res chain seq x y z
N MET A 1 -0.82 -18.23 -37.54
CA MET A 1 -1.46 -18.50 -36.23
C MET A 1 -0.98 -17.42 -35.28
N SER A 2 -1.88 -16.55 -34.82
CA SER A 2 -1.56 -15.38 -33.99
C SER A 2 -1.27 -15.82 -32.55
N THR A 3 -0.21 -15.29 -31.96
CA THR A 3 0.17 -15.52 -30.56
C THR A 3 -0.95 -15.06 -29.62
N PRO A 4 -1.43 -15.89 -28.68
CA PRO A 4 -2.44 -15.48 -27.72
C PRO A 4 -1.89 -14.33 -26.86
N GLY A 5 -2.64 -13.23 -26.86
CA GLY A 5 -2.31 -11.99 -26.18
C GLY A 5 -2.07 -12.21 -24.69
N TYR A 6 -1.00 -11.58 -24.21
CA TYR A 6 -0.70 -11.33 -22.81
C TYR A 6 -1.94 -10.68 -22.17
N ARG A 7 -2.55 -11.36 -21.18
CA ARG A 7 -3.72 -10.89 -20.46
C ARG A 7 -3.26 -9.82 -19.47
N ASP A 8 -3.41 -8.56 -19.82
CA ASP A 8 -3.44 -7.45 -18.87
C ASP A 8 -4.72 -7.56 -18.03
N ASP A 9 -4.77 -8.50 -17.10
CA ASP A 9 -5.62 -8.38 -15.91
C ASP A 9 -4.82 -7.63 -14.83
N VAL A 10 -4.32 -6.44 -15.19
CA VAL A 10 -3.87 -5.51 -14.18
C VAL A 10 -5.12 -4.83 -13.64
N SER A 11 -5.68 -5.43 -12.60
CA SER A 11 -6.67 -4.78 -11.75
C SER A 11 -6.03 -3.51 -11.20
N VAL A 12 -6.18 -2.39 -11.92
CA VAL A 12 -5.65 -1.10 -11.49
C VAL A 12 -6.41 -0.72 -10.23
N ALA A 13 -5.72 -0.67 -9.09
CA ALA A 13 -6.33 -0.29 -7.84
C ALA A 13 -6.87 1.14 -8.00
N THR A 14 -8.19 1.26 -8.11
CA THR A 14 -8.89 2.52 -8.29
C THR A 14 -8.90 3.32 -6.99
N ASP A 15 -9.00 4.64 -7.12
CA ASP A 15 -9.19 5.57 -6.01
C ASP A 15 -10.49 5.23 -5.26
N GLY A 16 -10.37 4.54 -4.12
CA GLY A 16 -11.49 3.96 -3.38
C GLY A 16 -11.31 2.48 -3.02
N ASP A 17 -10.37 1.79 -3.66
CA ASP A 17 -9.99 0.42 -3.31
C ASP A 17 -9.39 0.39 -1.88
N LYS A 18 -9.83 -0.59 -1.10
CA LYS A 18 -9.40 -0.77 0.29
C LYS A 18 -8.48 -1.98 0.37
N VAL A 19 -7.36 -1.81 1.05
CA VAL A 19 -6.38 -2.86 1.28
C VAL A 19 -6.46 -3.29 2.73
N SER A 20 -6.51 -4.61 2.95
CA SER A 20 -6.48 -5.18 4.30
C SER A 20 -5.07 -5.08 4.89
N LEU A 21 -4.99 -4.82 6.20
CA LEU A 21 -3.72 -4.76 6.92
C LEU A 21 -2.97 -6.09 6.91
N ASP A 22 -3.69 -7.21 6.85
CA ASP A 22 -3.10 -8.54 6.73
C ASP A 22 -2.30 -8.69 5.43
N SER A 23 -2.86 -8.29 4.29
CA SER A 23 -2.16 -8.31 3.01
C SER A 23 -0.95 -7.38 3.01
N LEU A 24 -1.03 -6.22 3.65
CA LEU A 24 0.12 -5.33 3.83
C LEU A 24 1.18 -5.94 4.73
N ALA A 25 0.79 -6.65 5.80
CA ALA A 25 1.71 -7.35 6.69
C ALA A 25 2.45 -8.46 5.97
N GLN A 26 1.75 -9.24 5.15
CA GLN A 26 2.36 -10.27 4.30
C GLN A 26 3.33 -9.67 3.27
N LEU A 27 2.95 -8.54 2.65
CA LEU A 27 3.76 -7.91 1.61
C LEU A 27 5.03 -7.24 2.17
N THR A 28 4.90 -6.58 3.31
CA THR A 28 6.00 -5.79 3.90
C THR A 28 6.83 -6.57 4.91
N GLY A 29 6.32 -7.70 5.41
CA GLY A 29 6.94 -8.46 6.50
C GLY A 29 6.80 -7.81 7.88
N PHE A 30 6.13 -6.67 7.99
CA PHE A 30 5.84 -6.04 9.28
C PHE A 30 4.56 -6.62 9.88
N PRO A 31 4.49 -6.81 11.21
CA PRO A 31 3.27 -7.28 11.85
C PRO A 31 2.14 -6.25 11.67
N ALA A 32 0.91 -6.72 11.42
CA ALA A 32 -0.26 -5.86 11.18
C ALA A 32 -0.49 -4.83 12.31
N SER A 33 -0.19 -5.20 13.57
CA SER A 33 -0.28 -4.30 14.72
C SER A 33 0.71 -3.13 14.64
N TYR A 34 1.90 -3.35 14.07
CA TYR A 34 2.89 -2.30 13.85
C TYR A 34 2.43 -1.34 12.74
N ILE A 35 1.99 -1.90 11.60
CA ILE A 35 1.46 -1.14 10.47
C ILE A 35 0.27 -0.26 10.93
N LYS A 36 -0.64 -0.83 11.71
CA LYS A 36 -1.81 -0.12 12.27
C LYS A 36 -1.40 1.07 13.13
N LYS A 37 -0.37 0.89 13.96
CA LYS A 37 0.14 1.93 14.86
C LYS A 37 0.81 3.06 14.08
N GLU A 38 1.67 2.74 13.12
CA GLU A 38 2.39 3.74 12.33
C GLU A 38 1.47 4.54 11.41
N LEU A 39 0.49 3.87 10.79
CA LEU A 39 -0.48 4.51 9.90
C LEU A 39 -1.66 5.16 10.66
N LEU A 40 -1.70 5.10 12.00
CA LEU A 40 -2.80 5.62 12.83
C LEU A 40 -4.20 5.20 12.33
N ILE A 41 -4.36 3.93 11.92
CA ILE A 41 -5.62 3.45 11.34
C ILE A 41 -6.53 2.91 12.44
N ASP A 42 -7.76 3.42 12.49
CA ASP A 42 -8.84 2.82 13.28
C ASP A 42 -9.60 1.79 12.43
N GLY A 43 -9.10 0.55 12.40
CA GLY A 43 -9.72 -0.53 11.62
C GLY A 43 -8.77 -1.64 11.21
N ASN A 44 -9.19 -2.44 10.22
CA ASN A 44 -8.40 -3.50 9.58
C ASN A 44 -8.15 -3.24 8.08
N GLU A 45 -8.65 -2.12 7.57
CA GLU A 45 -8.58 -1.77 6.14
C GLU A 45 -8.17 -0.30 5.99
N ILE A 46 -7.41 0.00 4.93
CA ILE A 46 -7.01 1.34 4.55
C ILE A 46 -7.24 1.56 3.06
N SER A 47 -7.78 2.72 2.68
CA SER A 47 -7.89 3.10 1.28
C SER A 47 -6.50 3.30 0.66
N VAL A 48 -6.32 2.88 -0.59
CA VAL A 48 -5.05 3.04 -1.33
C VAL A 48 -4.57 4.49 -1.33
N GLU A 49 -5.49 5.45 -1.40
CA GLU A 49 -5.19 6.89 -1.38
C GLU A 49 -4.51 7.33 -0.05
N LYS A 50 -5.07 6.90 1.10
CA LYS A 50 -4.46 7.15 2.41
C LYS A 50 -3.11 6.45 2.52
N LEU A 51 -3.03 5.19 2.09
CA LEU A 51 -1.77 4.42 2.12
C LEU A 51 -0.68 5.12 1.31
N ARG A 52 -0.99 5.65 0.12
CA ARG A 52 -0.06 6.43 -0.70
C ARG A 52 0.41 7.68 0.02
N SER A 53 -0.50 8.41 0.66
CA SER A 53 -0.16 9.61 1.43
C SER A 53 0.81 9.30 2.58
N PHE A 54 0.53 8.24 3.36
CA PHE A 54 1.44 7.81 4.43
C PHE A 54 2.80 7.34 3.92
N ALA A 55 2.83 6.57 2.82
CA ALA A 55 4.08 6.14 2.22
C ALA A 55 4.91 7.35 1.76
N PHE A 56 4.26 8.36 1.17
CA PHE A 56 4.91 9.59 0.75
C PHE A 56 5.48 10.37 1.94
N ASP A 57 4.72 10.50 3.03
CA ASP A 57 5.16 11.18 4.25
C ASP A 57 6.32 10.44 4.93
N PHE A 58 6.26 9.10 4.98
CA PHE A 58 7.34 8.26 5.49
C PHE A 58 8.62 8.40 4.66
N LEU A 59 8.52 8.36 3.33
CA LEU A 59 9.67 8.54 2.43
C LEU A 59 10.25 9.95 2.57
N ASN A 60 9.40 10.98 2.68
CA ASN A 60 9.85 12.36 2.89
C ASN A 60 10.56 12.52 4.25
N SER A 61 10.06 11.88 5.30
CA SER A 61 10.67 11.93 6.64
C SER A 61 11.98 11.13 6.74
N THR A 62 12.09 10.04 5.98
CA THR A 62 13.25 9.13 6.02
C THR A 62 14.37 9.56 5.04
N MET A 63 14.02 10.05 3.86
CA MET A 63 14.98 10.51 2.84
C MET A 63 15.19 12.03 2.81
N GLY A 64 14.31 12.82 3.42
CA GLY A 64 14.38 14.28 3.47
C GLY A 64 15.29 14.86 4.55
N ARG A 65 16.37 14.17 4.97
CA ARG A 65 17.47 14.83 5.68
C ARG A 65 18.43 15.42 4.62
N PRO A 66 18.39 16.74 4.33
CA PRO A 66 19.58 17.36 3.74
C PRO A 66 20.73 17.15 4.71
N SER A 67 21.79 16.50 4.22
CA SER A 67 23.10 16.51 4.86
C SER A 67 23.72 17.90 4.75
#